data_AF-U6EBW4-F1
#
_entry.id   AF-U6EBW4-F1
#
_cell.length_a   1.000
_cell.length_b   1.000
_cell.length_c   1.000
_cell.angle_alpha   90.00
_cell.angle_beta   90.00
_cell.angle_gamma   90.00
#
_symmetry.space_group_name_H-M   'P 1'
#
loop_
_entity.id
_entity.type
_entity.pdbx_description
1 polymer ?
#
loop_
_entity_poly.entity_id
_entity_poly.type
_entity_poly.pdbx_seq_one_letter_code
_entity_poly.pdbx_strand_id
1 'polypeptide(L)'
;MTKICPKCNKKNADTAKFCQDCGEELPEATSKPSKTVGIGAWWNKQGNGAKIGIIAGICCIGLIAIVALAGMASPDKTTTSTSPTANTTSTNNDTASNSLSSSAEGIQIVVDYSGNWQGSYGDETGQQSVQGSGKKTISVSGNPSIVSAVMQKMDGGSETLTVKILKDGSVKQSKSTSADYGVVTVSYSSF
;
A
#
# COMPACT_ATOMS: atom_id res chain seq x y z
N MET A 1 -26.75 8.56 24.90
CA MET A 1 -25.41 8.58 25.53
C MET A 1 -24.50 9.47 24.68
N THR A 2 -23.32 9.88 25.14
CA THR A 2 -22.43 10.80 24.39
C THR A 2 -21.05 10.20 24.21
N LYS A 3 -20.45 10.37 23.02
CA LYS A 3 -19.07 9.95 22.72
C LYS A 3 -18.12 11.13 22.79
N ILE A 4 -16.90 10.91 23.28
CA ILE A 4 -15.84 11.90 23.27
C ILE A 4 -14.91 11.59 22.10
N CYS A 5 -14.62 12.60 21.27
CA CYS A 5 -13.69 12.45 20.16
C CYS A 5 -12.26 12.24 20.69
N PRO A 6 -11.52 11.20 20.25
CA PRO A 6 -10.17 10.92 20.74
C PRO A 6 -9.13 11.94 20.25
N LYS A 7 -9.45 12.73 19.22
CA LYS A 7 -8.54 13.71 18.61
C LYS A 7 -8.64 15.10 19.24
N CYS A 8 -9.86 15.61 19.39
CA CYS A 8 -10.09 16.99 19.85
C CYS A 8 -10.90 17.09 21.15
N ASN A 9 -11.24 15.96 21.78
CA ASN A 9 -12.01 15.89 23.02
C ASN A 9 -13.42 16.50 22.97
N LYS A 10 -13.93 16.84 21.77
CA LYS A 10 -15.31 17.32 21.59
C LYS A 10 -16.30 16.21 21.95
N LYS A 11 -17.35 16.57 22.67
CA LYS A 11 -18.52 15.73 22.93
C LYS A 11 -19.39 15.66 21.67
N ASN A 12 -19.74 14.45 21.25
CA ASN A 12 -20.59 14.16 20.09
C ASN A 12 -21.74 13.22 20.50
N ALA A 13 -22.78 13.15 19.67
CA ALA A 13 -23.87 12.17 19.83
C ALA A 13 -23.31 10.73 19.77
N ASP A 14 -23.95 9.79 20.47
CA ASP A 14 -23.57 8.37 20.39
C ASP A 14 -23.82 7.74 19.00
N THR A 15 -24.76 8.28 18.24
CA THR A 15 -25.01 7.93 16.84
C THR A 15 -24.06 8.61 15.84
N ALA A 16 -23.23 9.55 16.29
CA ALA A 16 -22.29 10.23 15.41
C ALA A 16 -21.21 9.25 14.93
N LYS A 17 -21.07 9.13 13.60
CA LYS A 17 -20.00 8.36 12.94
C LYS A 17 -18.70 9.13 12.83
N PHE A 18 -18.79 10.47 12.80
CA PHE A 18 -17.65 11.37 12.69
C PHE A 18 -17.79 12.51 13.70
N CYS A 19 -16.66 13.07 14.14
CA CYS A 19 -16.65 14.25 15.01
C CYS A 19 -17.11 15.48 14.24
N GLN A 20 -18.10 16.21 14.77
CA GLN A 20 -18.63 17.43 14.16
C GLN A 20 -17.68 18.63 14.16
N ASP A 21 -16.52 18.50 14.81
CA ASP A 21 -15.56 19.59 15.01
C ASP A 21 -14.28 19.37 14.21
N CYS A 22 -13.72 18.16 14.27
CA CYS A 22 -12.44 17.84 13.62
C CYS A 22 -12.52 16.74 12.54
N GLY A 23 -13.69 16.16 12.29
CA GLY A 23 -13.91 15.16 11.24
C GLY A 23 -13.38 13.75 11.53
N GLU A 24 -12.77 13.50 12.68
CA GLU A 24 -12.27 12.17 13.09
C GLU A 24 -13.39 11.13 13.15
N GLU A 25 -13.14 9.90 12.69
CA GLU A 25 -14.06 8.78 12.85
C GLU A 25 -14.26 8.44 14.33
N LEU A 26 -15.51 8.31 14.76
CA LEU A 26 -15.87 7.96 16.13
C LEU A 26 -16.19 6.46 16.20
N PRO A 27 -15.70 5.74 17.22
CA PRO A 27 -15.92 4.31 17.33
C PRO A 27 -17.41 3.98 17.40
N GLU A 28 -17.89 3.10 16.52
CA GLU A 28 -19.31 2.69 16.49
C GLU A 28 -19.67 1.89 17.76
N ALA A 29 -20.80 2.21 18.36
CA ALA A 29 -21.30 1.47 19.53
C ALA A 29 -22.06 0.26 19.00
N THR A 30 -21.40 -0.89 18.94
CA THR A 30 -22.05 -2.14 18.57
C THR A 30 -22.99 -2.56 19.71
N SER A 31 -24.29 -2.35 19.50
CA SER A 31 -25.32 -3.00 20.30
C SER A 31 -25.29 -4.51 20.00
N LYS A 32 -24.56 -5.27 20.82
CA LYS A 32 -24.70 -6.73 20.86
C LYS A 32 -26.13 -7.07 21.31
N PRO A 33 -26.88 -7.91 20.58
CA PRO A 33 -27.94 -8.67 21.21
C PRO A 33 -27.29 -9.82 22.00
N SER A 34 -27.34 -9.70 23.32
CA SER A 34 -27.19 -10.83 24.24
C SER A 34 -28.42 -11.72 24.12
N LYS A 35 -28.23 -12.96 23.64
CA LYS A 35 -29.00 -14.11 24.13
C LYS A 35 -28.10 -15.34 24.25
N THR A 36 -27.77 -15.62 25.49
CA THR A 36 -27.39 -16.94 26.02
C THR A 36 -28.52 -17.96 25.84
N VAL A 37 -28.14 -19.25 25.86
CA VAL A 37 -28.92 -20.51 25.74
C VAL A 37 -28.98 -21.04 24.30
N GLY A 38 -28.39 -22.18 23.94
CA GLY A 38 -27.67 -23.17 24.71
C GLY A 38 -27.00 -24.22 23.80
N ILE A 39 -25.92 -24.79 24.33
CA ILE A 39 -25.50 -26.20 24.24
C ILE A 39 -25.89 -27.01 23.00
N GLY A 40 -24.89 -27.28 22.14
CA GLY A 40 -24.94 -28.28 21.08
C GLY A 40 -23.75 -28.13 20.12
N ALA A 41 -22.52 -28.46 20.55
CA ALA A 41 -21.97 -29.80 20.35
C ALA A 41 -21.80 -30.20 18.87
N TRP A 42 -20.86 -29.53 18.18
CA TRP A 42 -20.34 -29.93 16.85
C TRP A 42 -19.20 -28.93 16.57
N TRP A 43 -17.89 -29.19 16.56
CA TRP A 43 -17.11 -30.36 16.17
C TRP A 43 -15.68 -30.23 16.73
N ASN A 44 -15.38 -30.80 17.90
CA ASN A 44 -14.00 -31.01 18.32
C ASN A 44 -13.87 -32.40 18.93
N LYS A 45 -13.70 -33.41 18.07
CA LYS A 45 -13.29 -34.75 18.46
C LYS A 45 -12.65 -35.49 17.29
N GLN A 46 -11.36 -35.28 17.09
CA GLN A 46 -10.50 -36.35 16.57
C GLN A 46 -9.30 -36.46 17.50
N GLY A 47 -9.25 -37.58 18.20
CA GLY A 47 -8.41 -37.79 19.37
C GLY A 47 -6.94 -38.05 19.03
N ASN A 48 -6.12 -37.81 20.06
CA ASN A 48 -4.78 -38.33 20.19
C ASN A 48 -4.75 -39.86 20.01
N GLY A 49 -3.86 -40.33 19.14
CA GLY A 49 -3.41 -41.72 19.03
C GLY A 49 -2.08 -41.72 18.28
N ALA A 50 -1.02 -42.14 18.96
CA ALA A 50 0.35 -41.78 18.67
C ALA A 50 1.05 -42.67 17.60
N LYS A 51 1.99 -42.02 16.88
CA LYS A 51 3.23 -42.53 16.24
C LYS A 51 3.12 -43.15 14.83
N ILE A 52 4.26 -42.95 14.13
CA ILE A 52 4.69 -43.36 12.77
C ILE A 52 4.30 -42.32 11.70
N GLY A 53 5.19 -41.66 10.95
CA GLY A 53 6.64 -41.70 10.81
C GLY A 53 7.07 -40.55 9.87
N ILE A 54 8.37 -40.25 9.87
CA ILE A 54 9.04 -39.14 9.17
C ILE A 54 8.70 -39.07 7.66
N ILE A 55 8.19 -37.92 7.19
CA ILE A 55 8.54 -37.35 5.87
C ILE A 55 8.67 -35.82 6.04
N ALA A 56 9.76 -35.41 6.68
CA ALA A 56 10.43 -34.17 6.34
C ALA A 56 11.29 -34.47 5.11
N GLY A 57 11.11 -33.74 4.01
CA GLY A 57 12.03 -33.81 2.87
C GLY A 57 11.49 -34.40 1.57
N ILE A 58 10.29 -34.01 1.12
CA ILE A 58 9.85 -34.26 -0.27
C ILE A 58 9.43 -33.01 -1.05
N CYS A 59 9.62 -31.81 -0.49
CA CYS A 59 9.52 -30.55 -1.24
C CYS A 59 10.84 -30.14 -1.93
N CYS A 60 11.93 -30.90 -1.72
CA CYS A 60 13.27 -30.59 -2.25
C CYS A 60 13.81 -31.62 -3.26
N ILE A 61 13.11 -32.72 -3.53
CA ILE A 61 13.57 -33.79 -4.44
C ILE A 61 12.91 -33.67 -5.84
N GLY A 62 12.02 -32.68 -6.04
CA GLY A 62 11.56 -32.29 -7.37
C GLY A 62 12.54 -31.39 -8.14
N LEU A 63 13.64 -30.94 -7.50
CA LEU A 63 14.62 -30.01 -8.09
C LEU A 63 16.00 -30.62 -8.34
N ILE A 64 16.26 -31.89 -7.99
CA ILE A 64 17.60 -32.50 -8.11
C ILE A 64 17.60 -33.74 -9.04
N ALA A 65 16.86 -33.68 -10.16
CA ALA A 65 16.90 -34.72 -11.18
C ALA A 65 16.77 -34.19 -12.62
N ILE A 66 17.32 -33.00 -12.90
CA ILE A 66 17.69 -32.60 -14.26
C ILE A 66 19.15 -32.15 -14.22
N VAL A 67 20.04 -33.14 -14.27
CA VAL A 67 21.48 -32.95 -14.38
C VAL A 67 21.83 -32.67 -15.84
N ALA A 68 22.54 -31.55 -16.02
CA ALA A 68 23.59 -31.29 -16.99
C ALA A 68 23.36 -31.59 -18.48
N LEU A 69 23.18 -30.52 -19.26
CA LEU A 69 24.00 -30.31 -20.46
C LEU A 69 24.50 -28.86 -20.50
N ALA A 70 25.77 -28.73 -20.86
CA ALA A 70 26.59 -27.53 -20.80
C ALA A 70 26.23 -26.49 -21.88
N GLY A 71 26.38 -25.22 -21.51
CA GLY A 71 26.36 -24.07 -22.41
C GLY A 71 27.08 -22.91 -21.72
N MET A 72 28.40 -22.88 -21.87
CA MET A 72 29.30 -21.85 -21.36
C MET A 72 29.10 -20.58 -22.23
N ALA A 73 28.53 -19.52 -21.67
CA ALA A 73 28.59 -18.19 -22.24
C ALA A 73 28.99 -17.21 -21.14
N SER A 74 30.22 -16.73 -21.23
CA SER A 74 30.84 -15.74 -20.36
C SER A 74 30.04 -14.43 -20.36
N PRO A 75 29.90 -13.72 -19.23
CA PRO A 75 29.91 -12.27 -19.26
C PRO A 75 31.37 -11.82 -19.24
N ASP A 76 31.80 -11.25 -20.36
CA ASP A 76 33.10 -10.60 -20.47
C ASP A 76 33.16 -9.40 -19.51
N LYS A 77 34.36 -9.18 -18.98
CA LYS A 77 34.67 -8.20 -17.94
C LYS A 77 35.03 -6.88 -18.62
N THR A 78 34.05 -6.10 -19.08
CA THR A 78 34.29 -4.71 -19.50
C THR A 78 34.03 -3.78 -18.34
N THR A 79 35.10 -3.58 -17.56
CA THR A 79 35.31 -2.34 -16.82
C THR A 79 35.42 -1.21 -17.84
N THR A 80 34.32 -0.53 -18.13
CA THR A 80 34.36 0.81 -18.72
C THR A 80 33.96 1.79 -17.64
N SER A 81 34.98 2.23 -16.90
CA SER A 81 34.97 3.50 -16.21
C SER A 81 34.70 4.60 -17.24
N THR A 82 33.58 5.28 -17.09
CA THR A 82 33.43 6.65 -17.60
C THR A 82 32.78 7.45 -16.49
N SER A 83 33.61 8.20 -15.75
CA SER A 83 33.18 9.30 -14.91
C SER A 83 32.32 10.28 -15.72
N PRO A 84 31.24 10.81 -15.14
CA PRO A 84 30.92 12.21 -15.27
C PRO A 84 31.59 12.96 -14.11
N THR A 85 32.50 13.83 -14.51
CA THR A 85 33.13 14.92 -13.76
C THR A 85 32.24 15.52 -12.68
N ALA A 86 32.79 15.59 -11.46
CA ALA A 86 32.33 16.48 -10.42
C ALA A 86 32.47 17.93 -10.90
N ASN A 87 31.35 18.61 -11.13
CA ASN A 87 31.29 20.06 -11.06
C ASN A 87 30.40 20.43 -9.88
N THR A 88 31.07 20.68 -8.75
CA THR A 88 30.56 21.54 -7.69
C THR A 88 30.41 22.95 -8.27
N THR A 89 29.17 23.40 -8.41
CA THR A 89 28.86 24.82 -8.34
C THR A 89 27.54 24.95 -7.61
N SER A 90 27.65 25.23 -6.31
CA SER A 90 26.56 25.83 -5.55
C SER A 90 26.16 27.12 -6.26
N THR A 91 24.94 27.15 -6.77
CA THR A 91 24.20 28.40 -6.92
C THR A 91 22.91 28.19 -6.16
N ASN A 92 22.92 28.66 -4.92
CA ASN A 92 21.70 28.88 -4.16
C ASN A 92 20.90 29.92 -4.93
N ASN A 93 19.87 29.46 -5.64
CA ASN A 93 18.71 30.28 -5.91
C ASN A 93 17.54 29.61 -5.21
N ASP A 94 17.43 29.94 -3.92
CA ASP A 94 16.14 29.99 -3.24
C ASP A 94 15.24 30.92 -4.04
N THR A 95 14.49 30.33 -4.96
CA THR A 95 13.30 30.97 -5.52
C THR A 95 12.13 30.15 -5.03
N ALA A 96 11.55 30.68 -3.94
CA ALA A 96 10.28 30.30 -3.38
C ALA A 96 9.26 30.05 -4.50
N SER A 97 9.09 28.79 -4.86
CA SER A 97 7.97 28.35 -5.67
C SER A 97 6.83 28.05 -4.72
N ASN A 98 6.16 29.13 -4.33
CA ASN A 98 4.78 29.09 -3.87
C ASN A 98 3.95 28.63 -5.08
N SER A 99 3.94 27.32 -5.37
CA SER A 99 3.18 26.77 -6.49
C SER A 99 1.71 26.75 -6.10
N LEU A 100 1.02 27.79 -6.59
CA LEU A 100 -0.42 27.88 -6.60
C LEU A 100 -1.00 26.55 -7.08
N SER A 101 -1.85 25.99 -6.22
CA SER A 101 -2.83 24.94 -6.45
C SER A 101 -3.47 25.03 -7.84
N SER A 102 -2.84 24.41 -8.84
CA SER A 102 -3.42 24.15 -10.15
C SER A 102 -4.52 23.10 -9.99
N SER A 103 -5.67 23.37 -10.59
CA SER A 103 -6.94 22.68 -10.43
C SER A 103 -6.78 21.15 -10.44
N ALA A 104 -7.48 20.50 -9.51
CA ALA A 104 -7.45 19.07 -9.28
C ALA A 104 -8.14 18.25 -10.41
N GLU A 105 -8.13 18.73 -11.64
CA GLU A 105 -8.80 18.15 -12.80
C GLU A 105 -8.11 16.86 -13.26
N GLY A 106 -8.92 15.88 -13.68
CA GLY A 106 -8.44 14.59 -14.16
C GLY A 106 -8.17 13.56 -13.06
N ILE A 107 -7.57 12.44 -13.47
CA ILE A 107 -7.24 11.33 -12.58
C ILE A 107 -5.89 11.57 -11.90
N GLN A 108 -5.86 11.38 -10.59
CA GLN A 108 -4.64 11.51 -9.78
C GLN A 108 -4.47 10.30 -8.86
N ILE A 109 -3.23 9.87 -8.66
CA ILE A 109 -2.85 8.89 -7.65
C ILE A 109 -2.11 9.63 -6.54
N VAL A 110 -2.62 9.57 -5.32
CA VAL A 110 -1.99 10.16 -4.15
C VAL A 110 -1.40 9.04 -3.31
N VAL A 111 -0.08 9.08 -3.12
CA VAL A 111 0.65 8.25 -2.17
C VAL A 111 0.88 9.09 -0.92
N ASP A 112 0.34 8.65 0.21
CA ASP A 112 0.45 9.32 1.51
C ASP A 112 1.23 8.39 2.46
N TYR A 113 2.52 8.66 2.59
CA TYR A 113 3.46 7.90 3.41
C TYR A 113 4.70 8.77 3.68
N SER A 114 5.17 8.91 4.93
CA SER A 114 6.33 9.77 5.19
C SER A 114 7.68 9.16 4.73
N GLY A 115 7.77 7.82 4.71
CA GLY A 115 8.97 7.09 4.33
C GLY A 115 9.20 6.95 2.82
N ASN A 116 10.19 6.12 2.46
CA ASN A 116 10.51 5.80 1.07
C ASN A 116 9.57 4.72 0.54
N TRP A 117 9.17 4.84 -0.72
CA TRP A 117 8.28 3.89 -1.38
C TRP A 117 8.62 3.74 -2.86
N GLN A 118 8.25 2.58 -3.42
CA GLN A 118 8.33 2.31 -4.85
C GLN A 118 7.09 1.57 -5.33
N GLY A 119 6.84 1.56 -6.63
CA GLY A 119 5.66 0.94 -7.17
C GLY A 119 5.49 1.11 -8.67
N SER A 120 4.29 0.81 -9.13
CA SER A 120 3.86 1.07 -10.50
C SER A 120 2.41 1.54 -10.52
N TYR A 121 2.05 2.25 -11.58
CA TYR A 121 0.68 2.58 -11.88
C TYR A 121 0.44 2.40 -13.37
N GLY A 122 -0.82 2.25 -13.76
CA GLY A 122 -1.16 2.07 -15.15
C GLY A 122 -2.63 2.26 -15.44
N ASP A 123 -2.90 2.41 -16.72
CA ASP A 123 -4.21 2.55 -17.31
C ASP A 123 -4.33 1.60 -18.52
N GLU A 124 -5.36 1.80 -19.34
CA GLU A 124 -5.61 1.04 -20.57
C GLU A 124 -4.52 1.19 -21.65
N THR A 125 -3.62 2.18 -21.54
CA THR A 125 -2.54 2.45 -22.50
C THR A 125 -1.20 1.86 -22.08
N GLY A 126 -1.00 1.57 -20.79
CA GLY A 126 0.24 0.96 -20.32
C GLY A 126 0.49 1.09 -18.82
N GLN A 127 1.69 0.68 -18.40
CA GLN A 127 2.17 0.75 -17.03
C GLN A 127 3.44 1.60 -16.93
N GLN A 128 3.60 2.30 -15.81
CA GLN A 128 4.73 3.17 -15.50
C GLN A 128 5.26 2.81 -14.10
N SER A 129 6.58 2.70 -13.98
CA SER A 129 7.25 2.54 -12.69
C SER A 129 7.42 3.89 -12.00
N VAL A 130 7.37 3.90 -10.68
CA VAL A 130 7.52 5.13 -9.89
C VAL A 130 8.17 4.83 -8.54
N GLN A 131 8.93 5.81 -8.05
CA GLN A 131 9.50 5.81 -6.70
C GLN A 131 9.42 7.21 -6.11
N GLY A 132 9.49 7.29 -4.79
CA GLY A 132 9.47 8.55 -4.07
C GLY A 132 9.64 8.39 -2.57
N SER A 133 9.54 9.51 -1.88
CA SER A 133 9.49 9.60 -0.44
C SER A 133 8.46 10.66 -0.07
N GLY A 134 7.91 10.55 1.15
CA GLY A 134 6.88 11.48 1.58
C GLY A 134 5.58 11.36 0.76
N LYS A 135 4.66 12.27 1.06
CA LYS A 135 3.41 12.41 0.33
C LYS A 135 3.68 12.90 -1.09
N LYS A 136 3.12 12.20 -2.08
CA LYS A 136 3.26 12.56 -3.50
C LYS A 136 1.94 12.39 -4.23
N THR A 137 1.68 13.32 -5.15
CA THR A 137 0.56 13.24 -6.10
C THR A 137 1.14 12.99 -7.50
N ILE A 138 0.56 12.02 -8.20
CA ILE A 138 0.92 11.64 -9.56
C ILE A 138 -0.31 11.88 -10.43
N SER A 139 -0.19 12.74 -11.45
CA SER A 139 -1.26 12.94 -12.43
C SER A 139 -1.23 11.85 -13.50
N VAL A 140 -2.39 11.31 -13.84
CA VAL A 140 -2.55 10.31 -14.91
C VAL A 140 -3.11 11.01 -16.15
N SER A 141 -2.40 10.89 -17.28
CA SER A 141 -2.79 11.53 -18.54
C SER A 141 -3.96 10.83 -19.23
N GLY A 142 -4.70 11.55 -20.09
CA GLY A 142 -5.61 10.94 -21.07
C GLY A 142 -7.02 10.59 -20.59
N ASN A 143 -7.39 10.89 -19.34
CA ASN A 143 -8.71 10.58 -18.76
C ASN A 143 -9.15 9.11 -18.96
N PRO A 144 -8.34 8.13 -18.53
CA PRO A 144 -8.62 6.73 -18.78
C PRO A 144 -9.87 6.26 -18.03
N SER A 145 -10.53 5.23 -18.58
CA SER A 145 -11.72 4.63 -17.94
C SER A 145 -11.34 3.72 -16.77
N ILE A 146 -10.13 3.16 -16.80
CA ILE A 146 -9.56 2.29 -15.76
C ILE A 146 -8.21 2.85 -15.34
N VAL A 147 -7.96 2.87 -14.04
CA VAL A 147 -6.64 3.16 -13.48
C VAL A 147 -6.35 2.21 -12.32
N SER A 148 -5.09 1.80 -12.20
CA SER A 148 -4.63 0.98 -11.09
C SER A 148 -3.25 1.41 -10.62
N ALA A 149 -2.96 1.14 -9.35
CA ALA A 149 -1.68 1.45 -8.72
C ALA A 149 -1.30 0.38 -7.70
N VAL A 150 -0.01 0.08 -7.64
CA VAL A 150 0.62 -0.76 -6.63
C VAL A 150 1.77 0.02 -6.02
N MET A 151 1.78 0.18 -4.70
CA MET A 151 2.84 0.89 -3.97
C MET A 151 3.33 0.03 -2.81
N GLN A 152 4.62 0.06 -2.54
CA GLN A 152 5.29 -0.71 -1.49
C GLN A 152 6.17 0.20 -0.63
N LYS A 153 6.12 -0.02 0.69
CA LYS A 153 7.06 0.59 1.65
C LYS A 153 8.46 0.02 1.46
N MET A 154 9.48 0.88 1.53
CA MET A 154 10.89 0.47 1.46
C MET A 154 11.53 0.27 2.84
N ASP A 155 10.71 0.27 3.88
CA ASP A 155 11.13 0.12 5.27
C ASP A 155 10.14 -0.75 6.07
N GLY A 156 10.61 -1.21 7.24
CA GLY A 156 9.84 -2.00 8.20
C GLY A 156 9.22 -1.16 9.33
N GLY A 157 8.99 0.14 9.13
CA GLY A 157 8.33 0.99 10.12
C GLY A 157 6.85 0.64 10.27
N SER A 158 6.20 1.07 11.35
CA SER A 158 4.77 0.84 11.59
C SER A 158 3.86 1.91 10.96
N GLU A 159 4.44 2.92 10.31
CA GLU A 159 3.66 3.96 9.65
C GLU A 159 2.81 3.38 8.51
N THR A 160 1.64 3.97 8.35
CA THR A 160 0.64 3.56 7.36
C THR A 160 0.93 4.16 6.00
N LEU A 161 1.18 3.31 5.01
CA LEU A 161 1.12 3.68 3.60
C LEU A 161 -0.34 3.74 3.17
N THR A 162 -0.79 4.88 2.66
CA THR A 162 -2.13 5.04 2.06
C THR A 162 -2.01 5.43 0.59
N VAL A 163 -2.74 4.75 -0.27
CA VAL A 163 -2.80 5.06 -1.71
C VAL A 163 -4.24 5.39 -2.09
N LYS A 164 -4.44 6.55 -2.72
CA LYS A 164 -5.75 7.03 -3.15
C LYS A 164 -5.75 7.26 -4.65
N ILE A 165 -6.90 7.00 -5.27
CA ILE A 165 -7.20 7.42 -6.64
C ILE A 165 -8.26 8.52 -6.53
N LEU A 166 -7.95 9.69 -7.07
CA LEU A 166 -8.83 10.85 -7.15
C LEU A 166 -9.24 11.08 -8.60
N LYS A 167 -10.45 11.62 -8.80
CA LYS A 167 -10.93 12.16 -10.06
C LYS A 167 -11.52 13.53 -9.78
N ASP A 168 -11.03 14.57 -10.46
CA ASP A 168 -11.52 15.94 -10.32
C ASP A 168 -11.51 16.40 -8.84
N GLY A 169 -10.40 16.12 -8.15
CA GLY A 169 -10.18 16.40 -6.73
C GLY A 169 -10.95 15.51 -5.74
N SER A 170 -11.88 14.68 -6.22
CA SER A 170 -12.69 13.80 -5.38
C SER A 170 -12.04 12.43 -5.25
N VAL A 171 -11.85 11.95 -4.01
CA VAL A 171 -11.37 10.58 -3.76
C VAL A 171 -12.39 9.57 -4.27
N LYS A 172 -11.98 8.72 -5.22
CA LYS A 172 -12.80 7.63 -5.75
C LYS A 172 -12.49 6.30 -5.09
N GLN A 173 -11.23 6.06 -4.76
CA GLN A 173 -10.77 4.85 -4.06
C GLN A 173 -9.62 5.17 -3.11
N SER A 174 -9.52 4.41 -2.01
CA SER A 174 -8.47 4.53 -1.01
C SER A 174 -8.22 3.18 -0.36
N LYS A 175 -6.95 2.80 -0.23
CA LYS A 175 -6.52 1.62 0.52
C LYS A 175 -5.25 1.93 1.28
N SER A 176 -5.01 1.17 2.37
CA SER A 176 -3.88 1.42 3.26
C SER A 176 -3.30 0.11 3.81
N THR A 177 -2.05 0.17 4.26
CA THR A 177 -1.37 -0.90 5.00
C THR A 177 -0.36 -0.31 5.99
N SER A 178 -0.22 -0.94 7.15
CA SER A 178 0.82 -0.59 8.14
C SER A 178 1.85 -1.70 8.30
N ALA A 179 1.73 -2.80 7.56
CA ALA A 179 2.67 -3.92 7.62
C ALA A 179 4.08 -3.47 7.22
N ASP A 180 5.09 -4.10 7.80
CA ASP A 180 6.49 -3.94 7.43
C ASP A 180 6.66 -4.29 5.94
N TYR A 181 7.32 -3.42 5.17
CA TYR A 181 7.44 -3.56 3.71
C TYR A 181 6.09 -3.76 2.99
N GLY A 182 5.00 -3.30 3.61
CA GLY A 182 3.64 -3.54 3.17
C GLY A 182 3.36 -2.99 1.77
N VAL A 183 2.50 -3.70 1.04
CA VAL A 183 2.07 -3.36 -0.32
C VAL A 183 0.60 -2.94 -0.31
N VAL A 184 0.27 -1.89 -1.05
CA VAL A 184 -1.09 -1.45 -1.32
C VAL A 184 -1.39 -1.57 -2.81
N THR A 185 -2.46 -2.28 -3.16
CA THR A 185 -2.99 -2.38 -4.53
C THR A 185 -4.39 -1.79 -4.60
N VAL A 186 -4.56 -0.73 -5.40
CA VAL A 186 -5.82 -0.01 -5.58
C VAL A 186 -6.15 0.13 -7.07
N SER A 187 -7.43 0.05 -7.42
CA SER A 187 -7.92 0.21 -8.77
C SER A 187 -9.25 0.96 -8.77
N TYR A 188 -9.52 1.71 -9.83
CA TYR A 188 -10.75 2.44 -10.05
C TYR A 188 -11.19 2.29 -11.50
N SER A 189 -12.51 2.24 -11.69
CA SER A 189 -13.17 2.24 -12.99
C SER A 189 -14.34 3.22 -12.98
N SER A 190 -14.59 3.88 -14.12
CA SER A 190 -15.72 4.80 -14.31
C SER A 190 -16.83 4.32 -15.26
N PHE A 191 -16.85 3.04 -15.64
CA PHE A 191 -17.93 2.45 -16.44
C PHE A 191 -19.12 1.98 -15.60
#